data_AF-A0A6J7LBB9-F1
#
_entry.id   AF-A0A6J7LBB9-F1
#
_cell.length_a   1.000
_cell.length_b   1.000
_cell.length_c   1.000
_cell.angle_alpha   90.00
_cell.angle_beta   90.00
_cell.angle_gamma   90.00
#
_symmetry.space_group_name_H-M   'P 1'
#
loop_
_entity.id
_entity.type
_entity.pdbx_description
1 polymer ?
#
loop_
_entity_poly.entity_id
_entity_poly.type
_entity_poly.pdbx_seq_one_letter_code
_entity_poly.pdbx_strand_id
1 'polypeptide(L)'
;MQLIVAEGDDGLTMAVVEPTRADVHVSTRVGQRTPLDRTAAGRAILAVRLYRPLEHGWSFATGEPEAGASSLAAPVVGVPGVEAAVTVVTVGDIDPALAGPGVVAAATELARALR
;
A
#
# COMPACT_ATOMS: atom_id res chain seq x y z
N MET A 1 -9.02 0.94 0.83
CA MET A 1 -7.66 1.26 1.35
C MET A 1 -7.22 0.16 2.29
N GLN A 2 -5.94 -0.17 2.35
CA GLN A 2 -5.41 -1.22 3.20
C GLN A 2 -4.13 -0.76 3.91
N LEU A 3 -3.88 -1.31 5.10
CA LEU A 3 -2.62 -1.18 5.82
C LEU A 3 -1.87 -2.50 5.74
N ILE A 4 -0.69 -2.47 5.14
CA ILE A 4 0.22 -3.61 5.05
C ILE A 4 1.40 -3.38 5.98
N VAL A 5 1.78 -4.37 6.77
CA VAL A 5 2.95 -4.34 7.66
C VAL A 5 3.88 -5.48 7.31
N ALA A 6 5.18 -5.21 7.23
CA ALA A 6 6.15 -6.26 6.94
C ALA A 6 6.35 -7.20 8.12
N GLU A 7 6.48 -8.48 7.79
CA GLU A 7 6.86 -9.55 8.68
C GLU A 7 7.89 -10.43 7.96
N GLY A 8 9.18 -10.16 8.22
CA GLY A 8 10.27 -10.73 7.44
C GLY A 8 10.23 -10.23 5.98
N ASP A 9 10.03 -11.16 5.06
CA ASP A 9 9.95 -10.91 3.61
C ASP A 9 8.51 -10.91 3.07
N ASP A 10 7.52 -11.05 3.95
CA ASP A 10 6.09 -10.95 3.62
C ASP A 10 5.50 -9.62 4.07
N GLY A 11 4.51 -9.13 3.33
CA GLY A 11 3.57 -8.12 3.78
C GLY A 11 2.30 -8.76 4.32
N LEU A 12 1.92 -8.40 5.54
CA LEU A 12 0.70 -8.81 6.21
C LEU A 12 -0.38 -7.74 6.08
N THR A 13 -1.56 -8.10 5.58
CA THR A 13 -2.73 -7.21 5.54
C THR A 13 -3.30 -7.05 6.94
N MET A 14 -3.05 -5.92 7.60
CA MET A 14 -3.48 -5.68 8.98
C MET A 14 -4.84 -4.99 9.09
N ALA A 15 -5.17 -4.11 8.16
CA ALA A 15 -6.46 -3.43 8.14
C ALA A 15 -6.93 -3.21 6.71
N VAL A 16 -8.24 -3.27 6.50
CA VAL A 16 -8.90 -3.02 5.21
C VAL A 16 -10.08 -2.10 5.46
N VAL A 17 -10.16 -1.04 4.67
CA VAL A 17 -11.28 -0.11 4.59
C VAL A 17 -11.92 -0.28 3.22
N GLU A 18 -13.16 -0.73 3.21
CA GLU A 18 -13.97 -0.85 2.00
C GLU A 18 -14.55 0.52 1.59
N PRO A 19 -14.61 0.83 0.29
CA PRO A 19 -15.21 2.06 -0.18
C PRO A 19 -16.72 2.06 0.09
N THR A 20 -17.25 3.19 0.58
CA THR A 20 -18.69 3.34 0.88
C THR A 20 -19.54 3.55 -0.38
N ARG A 21 -18.92 3.84 -1.53
CA ARG A 21 -19.54 3.95 -2.84
C ARG A 21 -18.61 3.34 -3.89
N ALA A 22 -18.90 2.11 -4.31
CA ALA A 22 -18.30 1.48 -5.47
C ALA A 22 -19.25 0.39 -6.00
N ASP A 23 -19.50 0.37 -7.31
CA ASP A 23 -20.30 -0.70 -7.94
C ASP A 23 -19.56 -2.05 -7.91
N VAL A 24 -18.22 -2.01 -7.87
CA VAL A 24 -17.32 -3.17 -7.71
C VAL A 24 -16.17 -2.75 -6.79
N HIS A 25 -15.78 -3.62 -5.85
CA HIS A 25 -14.61 -3.40 -4.99
C HIS A 25 -13.82 -4.69 -4.79
N VAL A 26 -12.52 -4.56 -4.53
CA VAL A 26 -11.64 -5.66 -4.14
C VAL A 26 -11.48 -5.63 -2.63
N SER A 27 -11.79 -6.75 -1.97
CA SER A 27 -11.49 -6.95 -0.56
C SER A 27 -10.44 -8.05 -0.40
N THR A 28 -9.45 -7.77 0.44
CA THR A 28 -8.41 -8.71 0.85
C THR A 28 -8.71 -9.11 2.28
N ARG A 29 -8.48 -10.37 2.65
CA ARG A 29 -8.71 -10.81 4.03
C ARG A 29 -7.62 -10.23 4.94
N VAL A 30 -8.01 -9.68 6.09
CA VAL A 30 -7.05 -9.37 7.16
C VAL A 30 -6.29 -10.65 7.54
N GLY A 31 -4.98 -10.54 7.65
CA GLY A 31 -4.06 -11.66 7.85
C GLY A 31 -3.54 -12.31 6.56
N GLN A 32 -3.98 -11.86 5.38
CA GLN A 32 -3.38 -12.32 4.11
C GLN A 32 -1.91 -11.89 4.04
N ARG A 33 -1.06 -12.85 3.66
CA ARG A 33 0.38 -12.66 3.43
C ARG A 33 0.69 -12.67 1.95
N THR A 34 1.59 -11.79 1.55
CA THR A 34 2.08 -11.73 0.18
C THR A 34 3.55 -11.30 0.18
N PRO A 35 4.43 -11.92 -0.62
CA PRO A 35 5.83 -11.51 -0.67
C PRO A 35 5.98 -10.03 -1.00
N LEU A 36 6.91 -9.34 -0.32
CA LEU A 36 7.08 -7.89 -0.44
C LEU A 36 7.48 -7.44 -1.87
N ASP A 37 8.06 -8.31 -2.67
CA ASP A 37 8.47 -7.98 -4.04
C ASP A 37 7.32 -8.01 -5.07
N ARG A 38 6.13 -8.50 -4.67
CA ARG A 38 4.99 -8.72 -5.57
C ARG A 38 4.01 -7.56 -5.68
N THR A 39 3.84 -6.78 -4.63
CA THR A 39 2.77 -5.77 -4.56
C THR A 39 3.34 -4.35 -4.53
N ALA A 40 2.52 -3.35 -4.89
CA ALA A 40 2.92 -1.95 -4.70
C ALA A 40 3.28 -1.69 -3.22
N ALA A 41 2.46 -2.17 -2.29
CA ALA A 41 2.69 -2.00 -0.85
C ALA A 41 4.03 -2.58 -0.40
N GLY A 42 4.35 -3.80 -0.82
CA GLY A 42 5.62 -4.42 -0.50
C GLY A 42 6.81 -3.67 -1.11
N ARG A 43 6.68 -3.20 -2.37
CA ARG A 43 7.70 -2.35 -3.01
C ARG A 43 7.91 -1.03 -2.27
N ALA A 44 6.85 -0.42 -1.74
CA ALA A 44 6.95 0.80 -0.92
C ALA A 44 7.71 0.54 0.39
N ILE A 45 7.44 -0.59 1.06
CA ILE A 45 8.17 -0.99 2.27
C ILE A 45 9.64 -1.25 1.94
N LEU A 46 9.93 -2.03 0.89
CA LEU A 46 11.30 -2.33 0.46
C LEU A 46 12.08 -1.07 0.08
N ALA A 47 11.43 -0.06 -0.51
CA ALA A 47 12.05 1.21 -0.83
C ALA A 47 12.60 1.90 0.44
N VAL A 48 11.84 1.92 1.54
CA VAL A 48 12.31 2.46 2.82
C VAL A 48 13.40 1.58 3.44
N ARG A 49 13.17 0.25 3.49
CA ARG A 49 14.13 -0.72 4.03
C ARG A 49 15.51 -0.62 3.38
N LEU A 50 15.54 -0.39 2.07
CA LEU A 50 16.76 -0.31 1.27
C LEU A 50 17.30 1.11 1.10
N TYR A 51 16.75 2.11 1.81
CA TYR A 51 17.11 3.53 1.68
C TYR A 51 17.08 4.03 0.22
N ARG A 52 16.08 3.57 -0.55
CA ARG A 52 15.85 3.97 -1.94
C ARG A 52 14.61 4.85 -2.03
N PRO A 53 14.75 6.18 -2.17
CA PRO A 53 13.62 7.08 -2.26
C PRO A 53 12.71 6.72 -3.44
N LEU A 54 11.39 6.75 -3.19
CA LEU A 54 10.39 6.73 -4.25
C LEU A 54 10.29 8.14 -4.84
N GLU A 55 10.46 8.28 -6.15
CA GLU A 55 10.48 9.58 -6.84
C GLU A 55 9.28 10.47 -6.48
N HIS A 56 8.10 9.86 -6.40
CA HIS A 56 6.85 10.55 -6.09
C HIS A 56 6.38 10.33 -4.64
N GLY A 57 7.11 9.55 -3.84
CA GLY A 57 6.68 9.13 -2.50
C GLY A 57 5.70 7.94 -2.49
N TRP A 58 5.35 7.39 -3.66
CA TRP A 58 4.53 6.20 -3.82
C TRP A 58 5.11 5.23 -4.84
N SER A 59 4.71 3.96 -4.73
CA SER A 59 4.96 2.88 -5.69
C SER A 59 3.67 2.49 -6.40
N PHE A 60 3.79 1.94 -7.60
CA PHE A 60 2.67 1.50 -8.43
C PHE A 60 2.91 0.08 -8.94
N ALA A 61 1.85 -0.72 -9.02
CA ALA A 61 1.86 -2.04 -9.63
C ALA A 61 0.57 -2.29 -10.42
N THR A 62 0.70 -2.99 -11.54
CA THR A 62 -0.41 -3.39 -12.42
C THR A 62 -0.37 -4.89 -12.64
N GLY A 63 -1.52 -5.52 -12.86
CA GLY A 63 -1.57 -6.93 -13.22
C GLY A 63 -1.11 -7.83 -12.08
N GLU A 64 -1.40 -7.43 -10.83
CA GLU A 64 -1.29 -8.34 -9.70
C GLU A 64 -2.15 -9.60 -9.98
N PRO A 65 -1.78 -10.78 -9.44
CA PRO A 65 -2.25 -12.09 -9.93
C PRO A 65 -3.78 -12.26 -9.96
N GLU A 66 -4.51 -11.40 -9.24
CA GLU A 66 -5.95 -11.35 -9.15
C GLU A 66 -6.49 -10.28 -10.13
N ALA A 67 -6.91 -10.72 -11.32
CA ALA A 67 -7.97 -10.09 -12.12
C ALA A 67 -7.75 -8.64 -12.63
N GLY A 68 -6.56 -8.29 -13.13
CA GLY A 68 -6.37 -6.99 -13.80
C GLY A 68 -6.48 -5.80 -12.84
N ALA A 69 -6.13 -6.03 -11.57
CA ALA A 69 -6.08 -4.99 -10.57
C ALA A 69 -4.82 -4.13 -10.72
N SER A 70 -4.97 -2.86 -10.35
CA SER A 70 -3.87 -1.93 -10.15
C SER A 70 -3.79 -1.54 -8.68
N SER A 71 -2.58 -1.32 -8.17
CA SER A 71 -2.36 -0.92 -6.80
C SER A 71 -1.36 0.22 -6.70
N LEU A 72 -1.61 1.10 -5.74
CA LEU A 72 -0.80 2.29 -5.47
C LEU A 72 -0.54 2.37 -3.97
N ALA A 73 0.72 2.51 -3.57
CA ALA A 73 1.07 2.46 -2.16
C ALA A 73 2.11 3.50 -1.76
N ALA A 74 1.97 4.03 -0.55
CA ALA A 74 2.95 4.92 0.07
C ALA A 74 3.45 4.33 1.39
N PRO A 75 4.75 4.42 1.69
CA PRO A 75 5.28 3.90 2.94
C PRO A 75 4.91 4.78 4.13
N VAL A 76 4.69 4.16 5.29
CA VAL A 76 4.53 4.84 6.57
C VAL A 76 5.92 5.03 7.17
N VAL A 77 6.38 6.28 7.28
CA VAL A 77 7.78 6.60 7.66
C VAL A 77 7.87 7.37 8.98
N GLY A 78 8.99 7.17 9.68
CA GLY A 78 9.28 7.86 10.95
C GLY A 78 8.45 7.37 12.13
N VAL A 79 8.04 6.09 12.11
CA VAL A 79 7.49 5.36 13.26
C VAL A 79 8.51 4.27 13.64
N PRO A 80 9.25 4.41 14.76
CA PRO A 80 10.30 3.46 15.11
C PRO A 80 9.78 2.02 15.22
N GLY A 81 10.50 1.08 14.60
CA GLY A 81 10.15 -0.35 14.64
C GLY A 81 8.96 -0.76 13.76
N VAL A 82 8.39 0.16 12.97
CA VAL A 82 7.27 -0.12 12.06
C VAL A 82 7.73 -0.02 10.61
N GLU A 83 7.60 -1.12 9.89
CA GLU A 83 7.74 -1.19 8.44
C GLU A 83 6.37 -1.43 7.82
N ALA A 84 5.76 -0.38 7.28
CA ALA A 84 4.39 -0.45 6.80
C ALA A 84 4.15 0.41 5.56
N ALA A 85 3.05 0.12 4.85
CA ALA A 85 2.56 0.94 3.75
C ALA A 85 1.03 1.02 3.77
N VAL A 86 0.53 2.19 3.36
CA VAL A 86 -0.88 2.39 3.02
C VAL A 86 -1.03 2.15 1.53
N THR A 87 -2.02 1.35 1.14
CA THR A 87 -2.27 1.01 -0.27
C THR A 87 -3.73 1.16 -0.65
N VAL A 88 -3.98 1.48 -1.92
CA VAL A 88 -5.28 1.42 -2.56
C VAL A 88 -5.17 0.43 -3.72
N VAL A 89 -6.18 -0.42 -3.84
CA VAL A 89 -6.29 -1.42 -4.91
C VAL A 89 -7.59 -1.13 -5.65
N THR A 90 -7.52 -1.13 -6.98
CA THR A 90 -8.66 -0.92 -7.88
C THR A 90 -8.75 -2.06 -8.88
N VAL A 91 -9.97 -2.39 -9.31
CA VAL A 91 -10.16 -3.17 -10.53
C VAL A 91 -9.95 -2.25 -11.72
N GLY A 92 -9.08 -2.62 -12.65
CA GLY A 92 -8.74 -1.78 -13.79
C GLY A 92 -7.75 -0.66 -13.47
N ASP A 93 -7.71 0.35 -14.34
CA ASP A 93 -6.71 1.41 -14.30
C ASP A 93 -7.01 2.43 -13.19
N ILE A 94 -5.94 2.89 -12.55
CA ILE A 94 -5.93 4.03 -11.63
C ILE A 94 -4.88 5.01 -12.11
N ASP A 95 -5.22 6.29 -12.21
CA ASP A 95 -4.25 7.35 -12.53
C ASP A 95 -3.36 7.61 -11.30
N PRO A 96 -2.07 7.24 -11.33
CA PRO A 96 -1.18 7.42 -10.18
C PRO A 96 -0.95 8.89 -9.84
N ALA A 97 -1.01 9.79 -10.84
CA ALA A 97 -0.80 11.22 -10.62
C ALA A 97 -1.98 11.84 -9.88
N LEU A 98 -3.20 11.33 -10.11
CA LEU A 98 -4.40 11.76 -9.40
C LEU A 98 -4.50 11.14 -8.00
N ALA A 99 -4.27 9.84 -7.86
CA ALA A 99 -4.49 9.12 -6.61
C ALA A 99 -3.29 9.16 -5.64
N GLY A 100 -2.06 9.25 -6.17
CA GLY A 100 -0.81 9.18 -5.41
C GLY A 100 -0.71 10.17 -4.25
N PRO A 101 -1.00 11.47 -4.47
CA PRO A 101 -0.98 12.46 -3.39
C PRO A 101 -1.90 12.11 -2.22
N GLY A 102 -3.08 11.52 -2.51
CA GLY A 102 -4.02 11.08 -1.47
C GLY A 102 -3.50 9.90 -0.65
N VAL A 103 -2.85 8.92 -1.29
CA VAL A 103 -2.25 7.76 -0.60
C VAL A 103 -1.08 8.20 0.28
N VAL A 104 -0.24 9.13 -0.19
CA VAL A 104 0.86 9.72 0.61
C VAL A 104 0.32 10.51 1.79
N ALA A 105 -0.74 11.31 1.59
CA ALA A 105 -1.38 12.05 2.67
C ALA A 105 -1.89 11.10 3.76
N ALA A 106 -2.58 10.02 3.37
CA ALA A 106 -3.07 9.01 4.31
C ALA A 106 -1.94 8.31 5.07
N ALA A 107 -0.85 7.92 4.39
CA ALA A 107 0.32 7.33 5.05
C ALA A 107 0.99 8.31 6.04
N THR A 108 1.02 9.59 5.70
CA THR A 108 1.56 10.66 6.55
C THR A 108 0.69 10.89 7.79
N GLU A 109 -0.64 10.91 7.63
CA GLU A 109 -1.58 11.02 8.74
C GLU A 109 -1.49 9.82 9.67
N LEU A 110 -1.41 8.61 9.12
CA LEU A 110 -1.20 7.40 9.90
C LEU A 110 0.12 7.47 10.69
N ALA A 111 1.21 7.88 10.05
CA ALA A 111 2.49 8.05 10.73
C ALA A 111 2.42 9.05 11.89
N ARG A 112 1.65 10.14 11.74
CA ARG A 112 1.44 11.13 12.82
C ARG A 112 0.62 10.56 13.97
N ALA A 113 -0.39 9.74 13.69
CA ALA A 113 -1.24 9.14 14.71
C ALA A 113 -0.54 8.02 15.52
N LEU A 114 0.54 7.45 14.99
CA LEU A 114 1.31 6.36 15.61
C LEU A 114 2.57 6.82 16.36
N ARG A 115 2.87 8.13 16.37
CA ARG A 115 3.97 8.73 17.14
C ARG A 115 3.49 9.16 18.52
#